data_AF-A0A3D3X739-F1
#
_entry.id   AF-A0A3D3X739-F1
#
_cell.length_a   1.000
_cell.length_b   1.000
_cell.length_c   1.000
_cell.angle_alpha   90.00
_cell.angle_beta   90.00
_cell.angle_gamma   90.00
#
_symmetry.space_group_name_H-M   'P 1'
#
loop_
_entity.id
_entity.type
_entity.pdbx_description
1 polymer ?
#
loop_
_entity_poly.entity_id
_entity_poly.type
_entity_poly.pdbx_seq_one_letter_code
_entity_poly.pdbx_strand_id
1 'polypeptide(L)' 'PMVAAHGGVVSVHAIEKADVYLAFGGGCQGCGQIDVTLKQGIEVMLKENIPEITNVYDATDHSGGTNPYFQS' A
#
# COMPACT_ATOMS: atom_id res chain seq x y z
N PRO A 1 2.16 1.53 -14.89
CA PRO A 1 3.48 0.91 -15.20
C PRO A 1 4.45 0.76 -14.02
N MET A 2 4.34 1.54 -12.93
CA MET A 2 5.33 1.53 -11.83
C MET A 2 5.21 0.35 -10.85
N VAL A 3 3.99 -0.11 -10.54
CA VAL A 3 3.74 -1.18 -9.54
C VAL A 3 4.35 -2.52 -9.98
N ALA A 4 4.15 -2.88 -11.26
CA ALA A 4 4.65 -4.14 -11.83
C ALA A 4 6.18 -4.19 -11.97
N ALA A 5 6.85 -3.04 -12.04
CA ALA A 5 8.31 -2.97 -12.19
C ALA A 5 9.06 -3.48 -10.95
N HIS A 6 8.40 -3.51 -9.78
CA HIS A 6 8.95 -4.03 -8.52
C HIS A 6 8.48 -5.45 -8.17
N GLY A 7 7.74 -6.13 -9.06
CA GLY A 7 7.18 -7.45 -8.78
C GLY A 7 6.14 -7.46 -7.64
N GLY A 8 5.67 -6.27 -7.25
CA GLY A 8 4.59 -6.07 -6.30
C GLY A 8 3.23 -6.05 -7.00
N VAL A 9 2.21 -6.48 -6.28
CA VAL A 9 0.80 -6.34 -6.65
C VAL A 9 0.09 -5.54 -5.57
N VAL A 10 -0.85 -4.71 -5.98
CA VAL A 10 -1.74 -3.97 -5.06
C VAL A 10 -3.15 -4.41 -5.33
N SER A 11 -3.87 -4.71 -4.25
CA SER A 11 -5.29 -5.05 -4.29
C SER A 11 -6.05 -4.16 -3.30
N VAL A 12 -7.26 -3.74 -3.66
CA VAL A 12 -8.15 -3.04 -2.73
C VAL A 12 -8.77 -4.09 -1.80
N HIS A 13 -8.58 -3.92 -0.50
CA HIS A 13 -9.15 -4.78 0.53
C HIS A 13 -10.56 -4.31 0.93
N ALA A 14 -10.70 -3.01 1.19
CA ALA A 14 -11.97 -2.40 1.58
C ALA A 14 -11.98 -0.90 1.25
N ILE A 15 -13.18 -0.34 1.13
CA ILE A 15 -13.41 1.11 1.08
C ILE A 15 -14.49 1.42 2.10
N GLU A 16 -14.18 2.26 3.09
CA GLU A 16 -15.11 2.66 4.13
C GLU A 16 -15.21 4.18 4.19
N LYS A 17 -16.41 4.71 3.89
CA LYS A 17 -16.67 6.14 3.78
C LYS A 17 -15.75 6.81 2.73
N ALA A 18 -14.63 7.35 3.18
CA ALA A 18 -13.63 8.08 2.41
C ALA A 18 -12.23 7.44 2.54
N ASP A 19 -12.14 6.29 3.20
CA ASP A 19 -10.88 5.61 3.52
C ASP A 19 -10.74 4.37 2.65
N VAL A 20 -9.56 4.21 2.03
CA VAL A 20 -9.24 3.05 1.18
C VAL A 20 -8.21 2.19 1.86
N TYR A 21 -8.51 0.90 2.01
CA TYR A 21 -7.62 -0.11 2.56
C TYR A 21 -7.03 -0.91 1.42
N LEU A 22 -5.70 -0.89 1.31
CA LEU A 22 -4.96 -1.60 0.28
C LEU A 22 -4.18 -2.75 0.90
N ALA A 23 -4.14 -3.88 0.21
CA ALA A 23 -3.25 -4.98 0.49
C ALA A 23 -2.15 -5.02 -0.56
N PHE A 24 -0.91 -5.01 -0.10
CA PHE A 24 0.29 -5.12 -0.92
C PHE A 24 0.75 -6.58 -0.90
N GLY A 25 1.05 -7.14 -2.07
CA GLY A 25 1.50 -8.53 -2.22
C GLY A 25 2.64 -8.65 -3.23
N GLY A 26 3.23 -9.83 -3.35
CA GLY A 26 4.36 -10.08 -4.28
C GLY A 26 5.73 -9.83 -3.65
N GLY A 27 6.76 -9.61 -4.47
CA GLY A 27 8.18 -9.54 -4.08
C GLY A 27 8.58 -8.45 -3.08
N CYS A 28 7.60 -7.73 -2.51
CA CYS A 28 7.73 -6.76 -1.42
C CYS A 28 7.53 -7.37 -0.01
N GLN A 29 7.45 -8.68 0.15
CA GLN A 29 7.60 -9.31 1.47
C GLN A 29 9.06 -9.16 1.96
N GLY A 30 9.43 -7.99 2.49
CA GLY A 30 10.69 -7.80 3.22
C GLY A 30 11.58 -6.60 2.82
N CYS A 31 11.18 -5.73 1.89
CA CYS A 31 11.95 -4.53 1.53
C CYS A 31 11.16 -3.25 1.84
N GLY A 32 10.87 -3.00 3.11
CA GLY A 32 9.88 -2.00 3.53
C GLY A 32 10.02 -0.57 2.98
N GLN A 33 11.21 -0.15 2.49
CA GLN A 33 11.36 1.17 1.86
C GLN A 33 10.61 1.30 0.53
N ILE A 34 10.42 0.20 -0.20
CA ILE A 34 9.71 0.21 -1.49
C ILE A 34 8.20 0.37 -1.25
N ASP A 35 7.66 -0.25 -0.21
CA ASP A 35 6.23 -0.19 0.14
C ASP A 35 5.76 1.24 0.40
N VAL A 36 6.57 2.07 1.08
CA VAL A 36 6.19 3.46 1.38
C VAL A 36 6.11 4.33 0.12
N THR A 37 7.09 4.22 -0.77
CA THR A 37 7.10 5.04 -2.00
C THR A 37 5.96 4.64 -2.94
N LEU A 38 5.65 3.35 -3.00
CA LEU A 38 4.52 2.84 -3.76
C LEU A 38 3.17 3.31 -3.17
N LYS A 39 3.00 3.18 -1.85
CA LYS A 39 1.80 3.65 -1.15
C LYS A 39 1.59 5.15 -1.38
N GLN A 40 2.63 5.97 -1.27
CA GLN A 40 2.54 7.40 -1.52
C GLN A 40 2.11 7.71 -2.96
N GLY A 41 2.69 7.03 -3.95
CA GLY A 41 2.31 7.21 -5.35
C GLY A 41 0.84 6.84 -5.62
N ILE A 42 0.35 5.78 -4.98
CA ILE A 42 -1.05 5.36 -5.09
C ILE A 42 -1.99 6.33 -4.38
N GLU A 43 -1.60 6.85 -3.21
CA GLU A 43 -2.39 7.85 -2.50
C GLU A 43 -2.57 9.13 -3.32
N VAL A 44 -1.50 9.63 -3.94
CA VAL A 44 -1.57 10.80 -4.84
C VAL A 44 -2.51 10.51 -6.02
N MET A 45 -2.30 9.38 -6.71
CA MET A 45 -3.14 8.97 -7.84
C MET A 45 -4.63 8.85 -7.46
N LEU A 46 -4.93 8.27 -6.30
CA LEU A 46 -6.30 8.10 -5.81
C LEU A 46 -6.93 9.46 -5.50
N LYS A 47 -6.22 10.35 -4.81
CA LYS A 47 -6.73 11.69 -4.49
C LYS A 47 -6.93 12.56 -5.73
N GLU A 48 -6.08 12.41 -6.75
CA GLU A 48 -6.22 13.14 -8.03
C GLU A 48 -7.43 12.65 -8.84
N ASN A 49 -7.71 11.34 -8.85
CA ASN A 49 -8.80 10.77 -9.64
C ASN A 49 -10.13 10.67 -8.88
N ILE A 50 -10.07 10.57 -7.55
CA ILE A 50 -11.21 10.37 -6.65
C ILE A 50 -11.02 11.29 -5.43
N PRO A 51 -11.40 12.58 -5.54
CA PRO A 51 -11.17 13.57 -4.49
C PRO A 51 -11.96 13.31 -3.20
N GLU A 52 -12.92 12.39 -3.22
CA GLU A 52 -13.65 11.94 -2.02
C GLU A 52 -12.78 11.07 -1.10
N ILE A 53 -11.66 10.52 -1.60
CA ILE A 53 -10.74 9.74 -0.78
C ILE A 53 -9.92 10.67 0.11
N THR A 54 -10.01 10.43 1.42
CA THR A 54 -9.29 11.20 2.43
C THR A 54 -8.00 10.49 2.86
N ASN A 55 -8.08 9.17 3.12
CA ASN A 55 -6.95 8.40 3.64
C ASN A 55 -6.75 7.08 2.90
N VAL A 56 -5.50 6.63 2.86
CA VAL A 56 -5.11 5.32 2.32
C VAL A 56 -4.34 4.53 3.38
N TYR A 57 -4.88 3.36 3.74
CA TYR A 57 -4.35 2.46 4.76
C TYR A 57 -3.75 1.21 4.13
N ASP A 58 -2.72 0.68 4.78
CA ASP A 58 -2.14 -0.61 4.45
C ASP A 58 -2.78 -1.67 5.37
N ALA A 59 -3.43 -2.65 4.77
CA ALA A 59 -4.12 -3.75 5.43
C ALA A 59 -3.36 -5.08 5.30
N THR A 60 -2.10 -5.05 4.87
CA THR A 60 -1.27 -6.23 4.71
C THR A 60 -0.86 -6.78 6.08
N ASP A 61 -0.98 -8.10 6.26
CA ASP A 61 -0.50 -8.77 7.47
C ASP A 61 1.03 -8.88 7.44
N HIS A 62 1.70 -7.96 8.12
CA HIS A 62 3.16 -7.89 8.24
C HIS A 62 3.72 -8.80 9.35
N SER A 63 2.86 -9.60 9.99
CA SER A 63 3.21 -10.45 11.13
C SER A 63 3.99 -11.73 10.73
N GLY A 64 3.99 -12.10 9.45
CA GLY A 64 4.49 -13.39 8.95
C GLY A 64 5.98 -13.48 8.60
N GLY A 65 6.77 -12.40 8.66
CA GLY A 65 8.18 -12.49 8.31
C GLY A 65 8.93 -11.16 8.41
N THR A 66 9.90 -11.12 9.32
CA THR A 66 10.95 -10.10 9.48
C THR A 66 10.49 -8.66 9.22
N ASN A 67 9.65 -8.17 10.12
CA ASN A 67 9.21 -6.79 10.30
C ASN A 67 10.32 -5.74 10.03
N PRO A 68 10.23 -4.93 8.96
CA PRO A 68 11.11 -3.78 8.78
C PRO A 68 10.47 -2.43 9.18
N TYR A 69 9.19 -2.40 9.58
CA TYR A 69 8.47 -1.11 9.68
C TYR A 69 8.10 -0.64 11.08
N PHE A 70 8.07 -1.50 12.10
CA PHE A 70 7.79 -1.06 13.47
C PHE A 70 8.49 -1.94 14.51
N GLN A 71 9.76 -1.65 14.82
CA GLN A 71 10.31 -1.95 16.15
C GLN A 71 10.50 -0.60 16.86
N SER A 72 9.64 -0.33 17.85
CA SER A 72 9.93 0.61 18.94
C SER A 72 10.65 -0.15 20.05
#